data_AF-A0A3A6Q3T3-F1
#
_entry.id   AF-A0A3A6Q3T3-F1
#
_cell.length_a   1.000
_cell.length_b   1.000
_cell.length_c   1.000
_cell.angle_alpha   90.00
_cell.angle_beta   90.00
_cell.angle_gamma   90.00
#
_symmetry.space_group_name_H-M   'P 1'
#
loop_
_entity.id
_entity.type
_entity.pdbx_description
1 polymer ?
#
loop_
_entity_poly.entity_id
_entity_poly.type
_entity_poly.pdbx_seq_one_letter_code
_entity_poly.pdbx_strand_id
1 'polypeptide(L)'
;MTLQLQCYRCGAEYTYLGKSPHPGQCPACGSSCVPPAGSLTVVNSVHWESANGLAKVWVHSADERGRPFEFEVAAHGRRGKLVAIKVDGVSINPQVDETLETLPPAVRAEIEAQGITDIEIATVTNSKA
;
A
#
# COMPACT_ATOMS: atom_id res chain seq x y z
N MET A 1 10.92 14.22 15.07
CA MET A 1 10.97 12.94 14.35
C MET A 1 11.34 13.27 12.91
N THR A 2 12.18 12.45 12.28
CA THR A 2 12.53 12.56 10.87
C THR A 2 11.93 11.36 10.15
N LEU A 3 11.21 11.60 9.06
CA LEU A 3 10.64 10.56 8.24
C LEU A 3 11.11 10.76 6.80
N GLN A 4 11.74 9.74 6.22
CA GLN A 4 12.03 9.74 4.79
C GLN A 4 10.76 9.35 4.03
N LEU A 5 10.43 10.14 3.01
CA LEU A 5 9.24 9.98 2.19
C LEU A 5 9.65 10.02 0.72
N GLN A 6 9.00 9.21 -0.09
CA GLN A 6 9.10 9.27 -1.53
C GLN A 6 7.75 9.63 -2.13
N CYS A 7 7.75 10.37 -3.24
CA CYS A 7 6.55 10.55 -4.04
C CYS A 7 6.45 9.47 -5.11
N TYR A 8 5.41 8.65 -5.04
CA TYR A 8 5.10 7.59 -5.99
C TYR A 8 4.73 8.10 -7.39
N ARG A 9 4.57 9.43 -7.57
CA ARG A 9 4.27 10.05 -8.87
C ARG A 9 5.49 10.63 -9.57
N CYS A 10 6.33 11.38 -8.87
CA CYS A 10 7.51 12.03 -9.47
C CYS A 10 8.85 11.42 -9.05
N GLY A 11 8.83 10.40 -8.19
CA GLY A 11 10.03 9.74 -7.65
C GLY A 11 10.82 10.56 -6.64
N ALA A 12 10.42 11.81 -6.35
CA ALA A 12 11.17 12.68 -5.46
C ALA A 12 11.19 12.14 -4.02
N GLU A 13 12.39 12.00 -3.48
CA GLU A 13 12.63 11.70 -2.08
C GLU A 13 12.82 12.98 -1.27
N TYR A 14 12.26 13.03 -0.07
CA TYR A 14 12.37 14.18 0.81
C TYR A 14 12.23 13.75 2.27
N THR A 15 12.86 14.52 3.16
CA THR A 15 12.76 14.30 4.60
C THR A 15 11.70 15.22 5.18
N TYR A 16 10.73 14.63 5.87
CA TYR A 16 9.80 15.37 6.70
C TYR A 16 10.33 15.54 8.13
N LEU A 17 10.33 16.78 8.60
CA LEU A 17 10.72 17.16 9.96
C LEU A 17 9.47 17.60 10.73
N GLY A 18 9.07 16.84 11.74
CA GLY A 18 7.89 17.17 12.53
C GLY A 18 7.60 16.18 13.65
N LYS A 19 6.52 16.45 14.39
CA LYS A 19 5.90 15.51 15.35
C LYS A 19 4.49 15.09 14.94
N SER A 20 3.86 15.84 14.04
CA SER A 20 2.54 15.54 13.47
C SER A 20 2.67 14.72 12.19
N PRO A 21 1.59 14.06 11.73
CA PRO A 21 1.55 13.47 10.40
C PRO A 21 1.96 14.46 9.31
N HIS A 22 2.80 14.02 8.37
CA HIS A 22 3.23 14.86 7.25
C HIS A 22 2.01 15.33 6.43
N PRO A 23 2.12 16.42 5.64
CA PRO A 23 0.96 17.05 4.98
C PRO A 23 0.18 16.18 3.98
N GLY A 24 0.67 14.98 3.65
CA GLY A 24 0.05 14.13 2.65
C GLY A 24 0.20 14.62 1.21
N GLN A 25 1.18 15.48 0.94
CA GLN A 25 1.47 16.02 -0.38
C GLN A 25 2.98 16.07 -0.62
N CYS A 26 3.38 15.78 -1.85
CA CYS A 26 4.77 15.92 -2.28
C CYS A 26 5.12 17.40 -2.42
N PRO A 27 6.21 17.89 -1.79
CA PRO A 27 6.63 19.28 -1.91
C PRO A 27 7.16 19.64 -3.31
N ALA A 28 7.58 18.65 -4.11
CA ALA A 28 8.15 18.88 -5.44
C ALA A 28 7.08 18.99 -6.54
N CYS A 29 6.02 18.17 -6.49
CA CYS A 29 5.01 18.12 -7.55
C CYS A 29 3.56 18.35 -7.08
N GLY A 30 3.34 18.57 -5.78
CA GLY A 30 2.01 18.78 -5.20
C GLY A 30 1.11 17.53 -5.13
N SER A 31 1.58 16.38 -5.63
CA SER A 31 0.79 15.14 -5.68
C SER A 31 0.51 14.57 -4.29
N SER A 32 -0.68 13.99 -4.09
CA SER A 32 -1.04 13.24 -2.89
C SER A 32 -0.49 11.81 -2.88
N CYS A 33 0.09 11.33 -3.99
CA CYS A 33 0.77 10.03 -4.12
C CYS A 33 2.08 9.99 -3.31
N VAL A 34 1.96 9.95 -1.99
CA VAL A 34 3.04 9.82 -1.01
C VAL A 34 2.56 8.82 0.07
N PRO A 35 3.47 8.25 0.88
CA PRO A 35 3.11 7.33 1.97
C PRO A 35 2.00 7.87 2.90
N PRO A 36 1.36 6.98 3.68
CA PRO A 36 0.36 7.37 4.67
C PRO A 36 0.87 8.43 5.64
N ALA A 37 0.04 9.44 5.89
CA ALA A 37 0.31 10.44 6.91
C ALA A 37 -0.08 9.84 8.25
N GLY A 38 0.90 9.25 8.94
CA GLY A 38 0.67 8.51 10.18
C GLY A 38 0.22 7.08 9.90
N SER A 39 -0.60 6.52 10.79
CA SER A 39 -1.09 5.14 10.65
C SER A 39 -2.27 5.04 9.70
N LEU A 40 -2.47 3.86 9.10
CA LEU A 40 -3.70 3.53 8.37
C LEU A 40 -4.71 2.86 9.28
N THR A 41 -5.97 3.27 9.15
CA THR A 41 -7.14 2.61 9.72
C THR A 41 -7.94 1.96 8.61
N VAL A 42 -8.22 0.65 8.72
CA VAL A 42 -9.09 -0.06 7.77
C VAL A 42 -10.53 0.41 7.97
N VAL A 43 -11.17 0.84 6.88
CA VAL A 43 -12.54 1.35 6.85
C VAL A 43 -13.50 0.27 6.35
N ASN A 44 -13.06 -0.51 5.37
CA ASN A 44 -13.85 -1.59 4.78
C ASN A 44 -12.92 -2.59 4.09
N SER A 45 -13.37 -3.84 3.96
CA SER A 45 -12.74 -4.83 3.09
C SER A 45 -13.78 -5.57 2.26
N VAL A 46 -13.40 -5.94 1.05
CA VAL A 46 -14.21 -6.76 0.15
C VAL A 46 -13.40 -7.98 -0.22
N HIS A 47 -13.96 -9.17 0.03
CA HIS A 47 -13.36 -10.44 -0.37
C HIS A 47 -14.27 -11.10 -1.41
N TRP A 48 -13.69 -11.40 -2.56
CA TRP A 48 -14.29 -12.23 -3.60
C TRP A 48 -13.45 -13.49 -3.81
N GLU A 49 -14.09 -14.65 -3.93
CA GLU A 49 -13.44 -15.91 -4.25
C GLU A 49 -14.28 -16.68 -5.29
N SER A 50 -13.62 -17.24 -6.30
CA SER A 50 -14.24 -18.14 -7.27
C SER A 50 -14.09 -19.61 -6.90
N ALA A 51 -14.94 -20.46 -7.50
CA ALA A 51 -14.97 -21.89 -7.22
C ALA A 51 -13.65 -22.65 -7.51
N ASN A 52 -12.72 -22.07 -8.27
CA ASN A 52 -11.39 -22.64 -8.55
C ASN A 52 -10.29 -22.13 -7.59
N GLY A 53 -10.67 -21.42 -6.52
CA GLY A 53 -9.76 -20.92 -5.49
C GLY A 53 -8.99 -19.65 -5.85
N LEU A 54 -9.35 -18.97 -6.95
CA LEU A 54 -8.86 -17.60 -7.19
C LEU A 54 -9.64 -16.64 -6.30
N ALA A 55 -8.92 -15.77 -5.62
CA ALA A 55 -9.50 -14.77 -4.74
C ALA A 55 -8.99 -13.37 -5.09
N LYS A 56 -9.79 -12.37 -4.75
CA LYS A 56 -9.40 -10.97 -4.71
C LYS A 56 -9.86 -10.35 -3.40
N VAL A 57 -8.95 -9.62 -2.78
CA VAL A 57 -9.23 -8.84 -1.58
C VAL A 57 -8.94 -7.38 -1.87
N TRP A 58 -9.91 -6.53 -1.62
CA TRP A 58 -9.76 -5.08 -1.60
C TRP A 58 -9.83 -4.60 -0.16
N VAL A 59 -8.78 -3.91 0.29
CA VAL A 59 -8.75 -3.26 1.60
C VAL A 59 -8.83 -1.76 1.39
N HIS A 60 -9.90 -1.15 1.89
CA HIS A 60 -10.08 0.29 1.93
C HIS A 60 -9.66 0.80 3.30
N SER A 61 -8.82 1.82 3.33
CA SER A 61 -8.30 2.41 4.55
C SER A 61 -8.17 3.91 4.41
N ALA A 62 -7.97 4.59 5.54
CA ALA A 62 -7.68 6.01 5.59
C ALA A 62 -6.50 6.28 6.51
N ASP A 63 -5.67 7.27 6.17
CA ASP A 63 -4.62 7.75 7.07
C ASP A 63 -5.17 8.75 8.10
N GLU A 64 -4.31 9.27 8.97
CA GLU A 64 -4.70 10.22 10.02
C GLU A 64 -5.15 11.59 9.48
N ARG A 65 -4.97 11.84 8.17
CA ARG A 65 -5.51 13.02 7.47
C ARG A 65 -6.82 12.71 6.74
N GLY A 66 -7.31 11.48 6.82
CA GLY A 66 -8.52 11.04 6.12
C GLY A 66 -8.31 10.81 4.63
N ARG A 67 -7.06 10.73 4.14
CA ARG A 67 -6.80 10.41 2.73
C ARG A 67 -7.12 8.94 2.49
N PRO A 68 -7.88 8.58 1.44
CA PRO A 68 -8.23 7.20 1.19
C PRO A 68 -7.07 6.44 0.55
N PHE A 69 -6.88 5.20 1.00
CA PHE A 69 -5.93 4.23 0.46
C PHE A 69 -6.68 2.94 0.13
N GLU A 70 -6.46 2.41 -1.07
CA GLU A 70 -7.00 1.13 -1.51
C GLU A 70 -5.85 0.18 -1.83
N PHE A 71 -5.94 -1.05 -1.33
CA PHE A 71 -4.99 -2.12 -1.63
C PHE A 71 -5.74 -3.27 -2.29
N GLU A 72 -5.34 -3.67 -3.50
CA GLU A 72 -5.88 -4.83 -4.19
C GLU A 72 -4.88 -5.98 -4.17
N VAL A 73 -5.30 -7.10 -3.59
CA VAL A 73 -4.54 -8.35 -3.56
C VAL A 73 -5.26 -9.39 -4.41
N ALA A 74 -4.57 -9.92 -5.41
CA ALA A 74 -4.99 -11.12 -6.11
C ALA A 74 -4.38 -12.33 -5.42
N ALA A 75 -5.15 -13.39 -5.20
CA ALA A 75 -4.70 -14.55 -4.44
C ALA A 75 -5.15 -15.89 -5.03
N HIS A 76 -4.43 -16.95 -4.67
CA HIS A 76 -4.81 -18.33 -4.88
C HIS A 76 -4.50 -19.13 -3.60
N GLY A 77 -5.55 -19.59 -2.92
CA GLY A 77 -5.42 -20.14 -1.57
C GLY A 77 -4.76 -19.15 -0.61
N ARG A 78 -3.67 -19.56 0.04
CA ARG A 78 -2.96 -18.75 1.05
C ARG A 78 -1.97 -17.74 0.47
N ARG A 79 -1.72 -17.79 -0.83
CA ARG A 79 -0.73 -16.95 -1.53
C ARG A 79 -1.42 -15.78 -2.18
N GLY A 80 -0.97 -14.57 -1.88
CA GLY A 80 -1.45 -13.33 -2.44
C GLY A 80 -0.33 -12.56 -3.13
N LYS A 81 -0.72 -11.68 -4.06
CA LYS A 81 0.14 -10.70 -4.70
C LYS A 81 -0.57 -9.35 -4.68
N LEU A 82 0.11 -8.32 -4.21
CA LEU A 82 -0.37 -6.95 -4.27
C LEU A 82 -0.29 -6.47 -5.73
N VAL A 83 -1.45 -6.28 -6.35
CA VAL A 83 -1.54 -5.96 -7.79
C VAL A 83 -1.81 -4.49 -8.05
N ALA A 84 -2.42 -3.78 -7.10
CA ALA A 84 -2.64 -2.34 -7.21
C ALA A 84 -2.69 -1.67 -5.84
N ILE A 85 -2.25 -0.41 -5.80
CA ILE A 85 -2.51 0.52 -4.71
C ILE A 85 -3.18 1.74 -5.32
N LYS A 86 -4.17 2.31 -4.63
CA LYS A 86 -4.63 3.67 -4.92
C LYS A 86 -4.43 4.56 -3.72
N VAL A 87 -3.92 5.77 -3.97
CA VAL A 87 -3.78 6.82 -2.97
C VAL A 87 -4.59 8.00 -3.45
N ASP A 88 -5.62 8.37 -2.69
CA ASP A 88 -6.47 9.51 -3.01
C ASP A 88 -7.05 9.44 -4.44
N GLY A 89 -7.49 8.23 -4.82
CA GLY A 89 -8.02 7.91 -6.15
C GLY A 89 -6.97 7.72 -7.25
N VAL A 90 -5.70 8.02 -7.01
CA VAL A 90 -4.62 7.84 -7.99
C VAL A 90 -4.03 6.45 -7.87
N SER A 91 -4.06 5.69 -8.97
CA SER A 91 -3.48 4.34 -9.02
C SER A 91 -1.96 4.39 -9.12
N ILE A 92 -1.32 3.56 -8.30
CA ILE A 92 0.12 3.33 -8.26
C ILE A 92 0.33 1.85 -8.58
N ASN A 93 1.32 1.56 -9.42
CA ASN A 93 1.71 0.19 -9.70
C ASN A 93 2.75 -0.26 -8.66
N PRO A 94 2.38 -1.12 -7.69
CA PRO A 94 3.31 -1.57 -6.65
C PRO A 94 4.47 -2.40 -7.20
N GLN A 95 4.35 -2.95 -8.42
CA GLN A 95 5.41 -3.75 -9.05
C GLN A 95 6.53 -2.90 -9.65
N VAL A 96 6.30 -1.60 -9.84
CA VAL A 96 7.30 -0.66 -10.38
C VAL A 96 7.99 0.11 -9.25
N ASP A 97 7.39 0.12 -8.06
CA ASP A 97 7.90 0.88 -6.93
C ASP A 97 8.71 -0.01 -5.99
N GLU A 98 10.04 0.06 -6.13
CA GLU A 98 11.00 -0.74 -5.36
C GLU A 98 11.02 -0.37 -3.87
N THR A 99 10.38 0.73 -3.47
CA THR A 99 10.39 1.18 -2.06
C THR A 99 9.24 0.60 -1.25
N LEU A 100 8.27 -0.04 -1.90
CA LEU A 100 7.18 -0.75 -1.25
C LEU A 100 7.66 -2.13 -0.78
N GLU A 101 8.42 -2.14 0.30
CA GLU A 101 8.95 -3.38 0.88
C GLU A 101 7.90 -4.12 1.73
N THR A 102 6.99 -3.38 2.37
CA THR A 102 6.04 -3.97 3.33
C THR A 102 4.65 -3.34 3.26
N LEU A 103 3.63 -4.17 3.53
CA LEU A 103 2.27 -3.69 3.71
C LEU A 103 2.13 -3.01 5.09
N PRO A 104 1.35 -1.92 5.18
CA PRO A 104 0.99 -1.33 6.45
C PRO A 104 0.36 -2.37 7.39
N PRO A 105 0.70 -2.39 8.70
CA PRO A 105 0.29 -3.47 9.61
C PRO A 105 -1.21 -3.74 9.65
N ALA A 106 -2.04 -2.69 9.68
CA ALA A 106 -3.50 -2.83 9.70
C ALA A 106 -4.04 -3.48 8.42
N VAL A 107 -3.44 -3.14 7.27
CA VAL A 107 -3.82 -3.72 5.96
C VAL A 107 -3.39 -5.18 5.89
N ARG A 108 -2.17 -5.49 6.34
CA ARG A 108 -1.66 -6.87 6.42
C ARG A 108 -2.57 -7.75 7.28
N ALA A 109 -2.90 -7.29 8.50
CA ALA A 109 -3.75 -8.04 9.42
C ALA A 109 -5.14 -8.33 8.82
N GLU A 110 -5.72 -7.36 8.12
CA GLU A 110 -6.99 -7.53 7.43
C GLU A 110 -6.91 -8.60 6.32
N ILE A 111 -5.85 -8.59 5.51
CA ILE A 111 -5.65 -9.60 4.45
C ILE A 111 -5.42 -11.00 5.04
N GLU A 112 -4.65 -11.09 6.13
CA GLU A 112 -4.38 -12.34 6.84
C GLU A 112 -5.65 -12.93 7.46
N ALA A 113 -6.57 -12.08 7.95
CA ALA A 113 -7.87 -12.51 8.44
C ALA A 113 -8.76 -13.15 7.36
N GLN A 114 -8.49 -12.87 6.08
CA GLN A 114 -9.14 -13.51 4.92
C GLN A 114 -8.46 -14.83 4.50
N GLY A 115 -7.45 -15.29 5.24
CA GLY A 115 -6.74 -16.55 4.99
C GLY A 115 -5.52 -16.43 4.05
N ILE A 116 -5.19 -15.22 3.60
CA ILE A 116 -4.05 -14.95 2.71
C ILE A 116 -2.86 -14.51 3.56
N THR A 117 -1.89 -15.41 3.74
CA THR A 117 -0.78 -15.21 4.69
C THR A 117 0.58 -15.01 4.03
N ASP A 118 0.71 -15.35 2.74
CA ASP A 118 1.95 -15.23 1.97
C ASP A 118 1.75 -14.18 0.87
N ILE A 119 2.10 -12.92 1.15
CA ILE A 119 1.80 -11.77 0.26
C ILE A 119 3.08 -11.26 -0.41
N GLU A 120 3.14 -11.37 -1.73
CA GLU A 120 4.14 -10.76 -2.59
C GLU A 120 3.79 -9.29 -2.86
N ILE A 121 4.68 -8.34 -2.54
CA ILE A 121 4.41 -6.89 -2.66
C ILE A 121 5.09 -6.29 -3.89
N ALA A 122 6.36 -6.60 -4.09
CA ALA A 122 7.14 -6.28 -5.27
C ALA A 122 7.93 -7.51 -5.69
N THR A 123 8.18 -7.67 -6.99
CA THR A 123 9.21 -8.60 -7.45
C THR A 123 10.56 -8.10 -6.96
N VAL A 124 11.02 -8.59 -5.80
CA VAL A 124 12.45 -8.64 -5.54
C VAL A 124 13.00 -9.56 -6.64
N THR A 125 13.58 -8.98 -7.69
CA THR A 125 14.49 -9.74 -8.54
C THR A 125 15.62 -10.20 -7.65
N ASN A 126 15.48 -11.40 -7.08
CA ASN A 126 16.61 -12.19 -6.64
C ASN A 126 17.42 -12.49 -7.91
N SER A 127 18.28 -11.55 -8.28
CA SER A 127 19.39 -11.81 -9.18
C SER A 127 20.19 -12.92 -8.51
N LYS A 128 20.12 -14.11 -9.10
CA LYS A 128 20.95 -15.26 -8.72
C LYS A 128 22.41 -14.77 -8.61
N ALA A 129 23.01 -14.98 -7.43
CA ALA A 129 24.46 -15.03 -7.28
C ALA A 129 25.01 -16.33 -7.86
#